data_AF-A0A2H2ZNF5-F1
#
_entry.id   AF-A0A2H2ZNF5-F1
#
_cell.length_a   1.000
_cell.length_b   1.000
_cell.length_c   1.000
_cell.angle_alpha   90.00
_cell.angle_beta   90.00
_cell.angle_gamma   90.00
#
_symmetry.space_group_name_H-M   'P 1'
#
loop_
_entity.id
_entity.type
_entity.pdbx_description
1 polymer ?
#
loop_
_entity_poly.entity_id
_entity_poly.type
_entity_poly.pdbx_seq_one_letter_code
_entity_poly.pdbx_strand_id
1 'polypeptide(L)'
;MGRSMYTDYEIVCRTNIPAFKLRQSSVRRRYSDFEYFRDILERESARVTIPPLPGKVFTNRFSDDVIENRRAGLEKFLKIVTPTGTATHGDGAAAVVASS
;
A
#
# COMPACT_ATOMS: atom_id res chain seq x y z
N MET A 1 -17.58 26.55 -3.82
CA MET A 1 -16.32 25.92 -3.40
C MET A 1 -16.48 24.41 -3.41
N GLY A 2 -16.04 23.74 -4.47
CA GLY A 2 -16.11 22.28 -4.57
C GLY A 2 -15.03 21.65 -3.70
N ARG A 3 -15.39 21.22 -2.49
CA ARG A 3 -14.50 20.44 -1.63
C ARG A 3 -14.36 19.07 -2.30
N SER A 4 -13.32 18.87 -3.12
CA SER A 4 -13.06 17.59 -3.76
C SER A 4 -12.89 16.53 -2.67
N MET A 5 -13.93 15.73 -2.43
CA MET A 5 -13.85 14.62 -1.49
C MET A 5 -12.92 13.56 -2.10
N TYR A 6 -11.85 13.25 -1.37
CA TYR A 6 -10.91 12.19 -1.71
C TYR A 6 -10.85 11.22 -0.53
N THR A 7 -10.75 9.93 -0.85
CA THR A 7 -10.42 8.90 0.13
C THR A 7 -8.90 8.74 0.14
N ASP A 8 -8.31 8.92 1.31
CA ASP A 8 -6.93 8.53 1.55
C ASP A 8 -6.91 7.27 2.41
N TYR A 9 -5.81 6.53 2.31
CA TYR A 9 -5.61 5.29 3.05
C TYR A 9 -4.41 5.48 3.96
N GLU A 10 -4.58 5.18 5.25
CA GLU A 10 -3.48 5.13 6.19
C GLU A 10 -2.70 3.84 5.98
N ILE A 11 -1.42 3.98 5.64
CA ILE A 11 -0.48 2.88 5.49
C ILE A 11 0.39 2.86 6.74
N VAL A 12 0.26 1.83 7.55
CA VAL A 12 1.11 1.61 8.71
C VAL A 12 2.18 0.60 8.35
N CYS A 13 3.43 1.05 8.27
CA CYS A 13 4.60 0.20 8.14
C CYS A 13 5.20 -0.03 9.53
N ARG A 14 5.28 -1.29 9.96
CA ARG A 14 5.99 -1.69 11.19
C ARG A 14 7.22 -2.47 10.79
N THR A 15 8.39 -2.07 11.24
CA THR A 15 9.66 -2.75 10.94
C THR A 15 10.49 -2.90 12.20
N ASN A 16 11.16 -4.04 12.38
CA ASN A 16 12.18 -4.25 13.41
C ASN A 16 13.61 -4.13 12.83
N ILE A 17 13.75 -3.69 11.58
CA ILE A 17 15.06 -3.49 10.94
C ILE A 17 15.81 -2.37 11.69
N PRO A 18 16.99 -2.64 12.27
CA PRO A 18 17.73 -1.68 13.10
C PRO A 18 18.23 -0.45 12.31
N ALA A 19 18.28 -0.53 10.97
CA ALA A 19 18.59 0.60 10.11
C ALA A 19 17.47 1.67 10.06
N PHE A 20 16.23 1.31 10.42
CA PHE A 20 15.13 2.27 10.52
C PHE A 20 15.07 2.86 11.93
N LYS A 21 15.18 4.20 12.02
CA LYS A 21 15.06 4.94 13.29
C LYS A 21 13.71 4.77 13.99
N LEU A 22 12.67 4.44 13.23
CA LEU A 22 11.31 4.27 13.70
C LEU A 22 10.86 2.83 13.47
N ARG A 23 10.46 2.15 14.56
CA ARG A 23 9.90 0.79 14.52
C ARG A 23 8.50 0.74 13.90
N GLN A 24 7.82 1.88 13.86
CA GLN A 24 6.51 2.04 13.24
C GLN A 24 6.44 3.42 12.59
N SER A 25 5.97 3.46 11.35
CA SER A 25 5.67 4.68 10.61
C SER A 25 4.30 4.55 9.99
N SER A 26 3.45 5.57 10.14
CA SER A 26 2.20 5.67 9.37
C SER A 26 2.31 6.80 8.35
N VAL A 27 1.80 6.56 7.15
CA VAL A 27 1.72 7.55 6.07
C VAL A 27 0.34 7.47 5.43
N ARG A 28 -0.26 8.62 5.11
CA ARG A 28 -1.57 8.66 4.43
C ARG A 28 -1.36 8.93 2.95
N ARG A 29 -1.88 8.05 2.08
CA ARG A 29 -1.72 8.13 0.62
C ARG A 29 -3.03 7.88 -0.10
N ARG A 30 -3.24 8.54 -1.23
CA ARG A 30 -4.43 8.36 -2.07
C ARG A 30 -4.21 7.20 -3.02
N TYR A 31 -5.30 6.62 -3.54
CA TYR A 31 -5.23 5.57 -4.55
C TYR A 31 -4.36 5.96 -5.76
N SER A 32 -4.41 7.22 -6.20
CA SER A 32 -3.58 7.71 -7.32
C SER A 32 -2.08 7.70 -7.03
N ASP A 33 -1.66 7.85 -5.78
CA ASP A 33 -0.24 7.72 -5.40
C ASP A 33 0.23 6.28 -5.61
N PHE A 34 -0.64 5.29 -5.38
CA PHE A 34 -0.34 3.88 -5.64
C PHE A 34 -0.29 3.53 -7.12
N GLU A 35 -1.18 4.11 -7.94
CA GLU A 35 -1.10 3.96 -9.39
C GLU A 35 0.25 4.46 -9.92
N TYR A 36 0.70 5.62 -9.43
CA TYR A 36 1.99 6.19 -9.80
C TYR A 36 3.17 5.36 -9.27
N PHE A 37 3.11 4.92 -8.01
CA PHE A 37 4.13 4.08 -7.41
C PHE A 37 4.28 2.74 -8.14
N ARG A 38 3.17 2.13 -8.55
CA ARG A 38 3.18 0.93 -9.39
C ARG A 38 3.90 1.17 -10.71
N ASP A 39 3.56 2.25 -11.43
CA ASP A 39 4.20 2.57 -12.72
C ASP A 39 5.72 2.77 -12.57
N ILE A 40 6.17 3.43 -11.49
CA ILE A 40 7.60 3.54 -11.19
C ILE A 40 8.22 2.16 -10.94
N LEU A 41 7.60 1.34 -10.09
CA LEU A 41 8.12 0.01 -9.78
C LEU A 41 8.18 -0.90 -11.02
N GLU A 42 7.19 -0.82 -11.91
CA GLU A 42 7.17 -1.57 -13.19
C GLU A 42 8.32 -1.14 -14.10
N ARG A 43 8.73 0.13 -14.02
CA ARG A 43 9.86 0.68 -14.80
C ARG A 43 11.22 0.37 -14.17
N GLU A 44 11.35 0.45 -12.84
CA GLU A 44 12.63 0.27 -12.15
C GLU A 44 12.96 -1.20 -11.82
N SER A 45 11.95 -2.03 -11.57
CA SER A 45 12.13 -3.40 -11.06
C SER A 45 11.48 -4.45 -11.93
N ALA A 46 12.17 -4.83 -13.01
CA ALA A 46 11.72 -5.88 -13.93
C ALA A 46 11.70 -7.31 -13.32
N ARG A 47 12.21 -7.50 -12.10
CA ARG A 47 12.28 -8.81 -11.42
C ARG A 47 11.15 -9.08 -10.42
N VAL A 48 10.40 -8.05 -10.03
CA VAL A 48 9.32 -8.21 -9.06
C VAL A 48 8.00 -8.34 -9.82
N THR A 49 7.28 -9.44 -9.60
CA THR A 49 5.93 -9.61 -10.15
C THR A 49 4.99 -8.63 -9.47
N ILE A 50 4.72 -7.52 -10.14
CA ILE A 50 3.91 -6.45 -9.57
C ILE A 50 2.43 -6.85 -9.67
N PRO A 51 1.73 -6.99 -8.53
CA PRO A 51 0.34 -7.43 -8.54
C PRO A 51 -0.57 -6.33 -9.11
N PRO A 52 -1.69 -6.70 -9.75
CA PRO A 52 -2.63 -5.73 -10.26
C PRO A 52 -3.28 -4.96 -9.11
N LEU A 53 -3.35 -3.63 -9.25
CA LEU A 53 -4.12 -2.81 -8.33
C LEU A 53 -5.63 -3.10 -8.49
N PRO A 54 -6.41 -3.04 -7.39
CA PRO A 54 -7.86 -3.21 -7.47
C PRO A 54 -8.43 -2.18 -8.46
N GLY A 55 -9.25 -2.66 -9.39
CA GLY A 55 -9.67 -1.90 -10.58
C GLY A 55 -10.28 -0.53 -10.27
N LYS A 56 -10.12 0.39 -11.22
CA LYS A 56 -10.62 1.76 -11.13
C LYS A 56 -12.15 1.75 -11.08
N VAL A 57 -12.70 1.80 -9.88
CA VAL A 57 -14.16 1.85 -9.69
C VAL A 57 -14.69 3.21 -10.16
N PHE A 58 -15.49 3.19 -11.23
CA PHE A 58 -16.13 4.37 -11.84
C PHE A 58 -17.49 4.71 -11.20
N THR A 59 -18.06 3.82 -10.37
CA THR A 59 -19.38 3.96 -9.75
C THR A 59 -19.29 3.83 -8.22
N ASN A 60 -19.92 4.73 -7.48
CA ASN A 60 -19.94 4.71 -6.01
C ASN A 60 -18.55 4.66 -5.32
N ARG A 61 -17.59 5.48 -5.77
CA ARG A 61 -16.21 5.56 -5.22
C ARG A 61 -16.11 5.84 -3.70
N PHE A 62 -17.21 6.20 -3.05
CA PHE A 62 -17.31 6.47 -1.62
C PHE A 62 -18.06 5.36 -0.85
N SER A 63 -18.45 4.26 -1.50
CA SER A 63 -19.04 3.10 -0.83
C SER A 63 -18.01 2.43 0.06
N ASP A 64 -18.40 2.05 1.28
CA ASP A 64 -17.57 1.24 2.18
C ASP A 64 -17.02 -0.02 1.48
N ASP A 65 -17.82 -0.71 0.66
CA ASP A 65 -17.36 -1.89 -0.10
C ASP A 65 -16.22 -1.58 -1.06
N VAL A 66 -16.28 -0.43 -1.73
CA VAL A 66 -15.25 0.01 -2.68
C VAL A 66 -13.98 0.41 -1.94
N ILE A 67 -14.15 1.10 -0.82
CA ILE A 67 -13.06 1.54 0.04
C ILE A 67 -12.35 0.32 0.63
N GLU A 68 -13.07 -0.65 1.18
CA GLU A 68 -12.53 -1.88 1.76
C GLU A 68 -11.88 -2.79 0.72
N ASN A 69 -12.52 -2.99 -0.44
CA ASN A 69 -11.92 -3.78 -1.52
C ASN A 69 -10.62 -3.14 -2.03
N ARG A 70 -10.57 -1.80 -2.11
CA ARG A 70 -9.33 -1.08 -2.43
C ARG A 70 -8.30 -1.24 -1.33
N ARG A 71 -8.66 -1.03 -0.07
CA ARG A 71 -7.78 -1.20 1.11
C ARG A 71 -7.13 -2.58 1.12
N ALA A 72 -7.91 -3.64 0.95
CA ALA A 72 -7.43 -5.02 0.89
C ALA A 72 -6.50 -5.28 -0.31
N GLY A 73 -6.82 -4.74 -1.48
CA GLY A 73 -5.96 -4.85 -2.67
C GLY A 73 -4.63 -4.09 -2.51
N LEU A 74 -4.68 -2.89 -1.94
CA LEU A 74 -3.50 -2.07 -1.62
C LEU A 74 -2.61 -2.76 -0.58
N GLU A 75 -3.20 -3.37 0.45
CA GLU A 75 -2.45 -4.13 1.45
C GLU A 75 -1.72 -5.32 0.82
N LYS A 76 -2.38 -6.09 -0.05
CA LYS A 76 -1.75 -7.19 -0.79
C LYS A 76 -0.64 -6.70 -1.71
N PHE A 77 -0.88 -5.60 -2.42
CA PHE A 77 0.13 -4.96 -3.26
C PHE A 77 1.38 -4.60 -2.46
N LEU A 78 1.19 -3.90 -1.34
CA LEU A 78 2.26 -3.49 -0.45
C LEU A 78 3.04 -4.68 0.12
N LYS A 79 2.36 -5.77 0.49
CA LYS A 79 3.03 -6.99 0.95
C LYS A 79 3.91 -7.66 -0.11
N ILE A 80 3.60 -7.50 -1.39
CA ILE A 80 4.38 -8.09 -2.49
C ILE A 80 5.55 -7.18 -2.89
N VAL A 81 5.33 -5.86 -2.98
CA VAL A 81 6.36 -4.90 -3.39
C VAL A 81 7.31 -4.52 -2.26
N THR A 82 6.85 -4.59 -1.01
CA THR A 82 7.74 -4.51 0.14
C THR A 82 8.49 -5.84 0.16
N PRO A 83 9.83 -5.84 0.15
CA PRO A 83 10.61 -7.05 0.32
C PRO A 83 10.36 -7.58 1.73
N THR A 84 9.27 -8.33 1.91
CA THR A 84 9.08 -9.19 3.06
C THR A 84 10.10 -10.31 2.88
N GLY A 85 11.31 -10.08 3.40
CA GLY A 85 12.16 -11.19 3.80
C GLY A 85 11.26 -12.13 4.59
N THR A 86 11.18 -13.37 4.12
CA THR A 86 10.38 -14.44 4.68
C THR A 86 10.38 -14.35 6.20
N ALA A 87 9.19 -14.37 6.81
CA ALA A 87 9.02 -14.51 8.25
C ALA A 87 9.54 -15.88 8.70
N THR A 88 10.85 -16.03 8.72
CA THR A 88 11.59 -17.19 9.19
C THR A 88 12.67 -16.63 10.10
N HIS A 89 12.34 -16.57 11.39
CA HIS A 89 13.29 -16.43 12.49
C HIS A 89 14.16 -15.14 12.46
N GLY A 90 13.70 -14.10 13.14
CA GLY A 90 14.61 -13.14 13.80
C GLY A 90 15.06 -11.89 13.04
N ASP A 91 14.82 -11.75 11.73
CA ASP A 91 15.32 -10.60 10.96
C ASP A 91 14.18 -9.80 10.28
N GLY A 92 14.09 -8.50 10.58
CA GLY A 92 13.55 -7.48 9.66
C GLY A 92 12.14 -7.62 9.07
N ALA A 93 11.07 -7.92 9.82
CA ALA A 93 9.71 -7.98 9.26
C ALA A 93 9.08 -6.58 9.11
N ALA A 94 8.84 -6.14 7.86
CA ALA A 94 8.03 -4.97 7.53
C ALA A 94 6.54 -5.38 7.37
N ALA A 95 5.71 -5.20 8.40
CA ALA A 95 4.26 -5.41 8.30
C ALA A 95 3.60 -4.12 7.77
N VAL A 96 2.89 -4.22 6.64
CA VAL A 96 2.16 -3.09 6.04
C VAL A 96 0.67 -3.34 6.15
N VAL A 97 -0.05 -2.41 6.81
CA VAL A 97 -1.51 -2.44 6.97
C VAL A 97 -2.08 -1.18 6.32
N ALA A 98 -3.06 -1.33 5.43
CA ALA A 98 -3.83 -0.21 4.91
C ALA A 98 -5.13 -0.07 5.71
N SER A 99 -5.47 1.14 6.16
CA SER A 99 -6.75 1.49 6.82
C SER A 99 -7.45 2.59 6.02
N SER A 100 -8.78 2.60 6.10
CA SER A 100 -9.70 3.47 5.35
C SER A 100 -10.07 4.75 6.08
#